data_AF-A0A838BF08-F1
#
_entry.id   AF-A0A838BF08-F1
#
_cell.length_a   1.000
_cell.length_b   1.000
_cell.length_c   1.000
_cell.angle_alpha   90.00
_cell.angle_beta   90.00
_cell.angle_gamma   90.00
#
_symmetry.space_group_name_H-M   'P 1'
#
loop_
_entity.id
_entity.type
_entity.pdbx_description
1 polymer ?
#
loop_
_entity_poly.entity_id
_entity_poly.type
_entity_poly.pdbx_seq_one_letter_code
_entity_poly.pdbx_strand_id
1 'polypeptide(L)'
;MNVANLQLEGLLMSVAAVNNALVRALKTAEAAFTGDQRLFEDMSPANRDAVCFPLRLLQLANTSQFEAGVPPFFELAKQVGITKQPYNDQM
;
A
#
# COMPACT_ATOMS: atom_id res chain seq x y z
N MET A 1 11.83 34.16 16.61
CA MET A 1 11.23 32.87 16.22
C MET A 1 9.88 32.79 16.91
N ASN A 2 8.77 32.90 16.16
CA ASN A 2 7.43 32.99 16.76
C ASN A 2 6.91 31.58 17.11
N VAL A 3 6.34 31.39 18.30
CA VAL A 3 5.85 30.08 18.79
C VAL A 3 4.81 29.48 17.84
N ALA A 4 4.02 30.32 17.18
CA ALA A 4 3.08 29.90 16.13
C ALA A 4 3.75 29.19 14.94
N ASN A 5 5.00 29.54 14.61
CA ASN A 5 5.77 28.89 13.56
C ASN A 5 6.23 27.49 13.98
N LEU A 6 6.63 27.31 15.24
CA LEU A 6 7.00 26.00 15.79
C LEU A 6 5.80 25.05 15.92
N GLN A 7 4.62 25.57 16.29
CA GLN A 7 3.40 24.76 16.35
C GLN A 7 2.98 24.28 14.96
N LEU A 8 3.06 25.14 13.95
CA LEU A 8 2.79 24.78 12.56
C LEU A 8 3.80 23.74 12.06
N GLU A 9 5.08 23.91 12.36
CA GLU A 9 6.13 22.95 12.04
C GLU A 9 5.86 21.58 12.67
N GLY A 10 5.54 21.55 13.98
CA GLY A 10 5.18 20.31 14.67
C GLY A 10 3.93 19.63 14.10
N LEU A 11 2.93 20.41 13.69
CA LEU A 11 1.73 19.89 13.02
C LEU A 11 2.08 19.27 11.66
N LEU A 12 2.86 19.96 10.83
CA LEU A 12 3.28 19.46 9.52
C LEU A 12 4.08 18.15 9.66
N MET A 13 5.01 18.08 10.62
CA MET A 13 5.77 16.87 10.90
C MET A 13 4.89 15.72 11.41
N SER A 14 3.87 16.02 12.21
CA SER A 14 2.91 15.02 12.69
C SER A 14 2.09 14.43 11.54
N VAL A 15 1.61 15.27 10.61
CA VAL A 15 0.89 14.81 9.41
C VAL A 15 1.80 13.95 8.53
N ALA A 16 3.04 14.36 8.32
CA ALA A 16 4.01 13.57 7.57
C ALA A 16 4.28 12.19 8.24
N ALA A 17 4.36 12.14 9.56
CA ALA A 17 4.52 10.89 10.30
C ALA A 17 3.30 9.96 10.16
N VAL A 18 2.08 10.50 10.23
CA VAL A 18 0.83 9.74 10.02
C VAL A 18 0.77 9.18 8.60
N ASN A 19 1.08 9.99 7.58
CA ASN A 19 1.10 9.52 6.19
C ASN A 19 2.11 8.36 6.00
N ASN A 20 3.31 8.50 6.56
CA ASN A 20 4.31 7.43 6.53
C ASN A 20 3.86 6.17 7.28
N ALA A 21 3.19 6.33 8.42
CA ALA A 21 2.66 5.20 9.20
C ALA A 21 1.59 4.43 8.43
N LEU A 22 0.69 5.13 7.72
CA LEU A 22 -0.32 4.51 6.87
C LEU A 22 0.31 3.69 5.74
N VAL A 23 1.32 4.24 5.06
CA VAL A 23 2.04 3.51 4.00
C VAL A 23 2.72 2.25 4.53
N ARG A 24 3.31 2.31 5.72
CA ARG A 24 3.91 1.14 6.37
C ARG A 24 2.84 0.11 6.77
N ALA A 25 1.72 0.55 7.33
CA ALA A 25 0.63 -0.32 7.75
C ALA A 25 0.06 -1.13 6.56
N LEU A 26 -0.05 -0.53 5.37
CA LEU A 26 -0.48 -1.24 4.15
C LEU A 26 0.47 -2.37 3.77
N LYS A 27 1.79 -2.13 3.84
CA LYS A 27 2.81 -3.17 3.58
C LYS A 27 2.75 -4.29 4.61
N THR A 28 2.60 -3.94 5.89
CA THR A 28 2.47 -4.92 6.96
C THR A 28 1.18 -5.74 6.82
N ALA A 29 0.07 -5.12 6.43
CA ALA A 29 -1.19 -5.82 6.20
C ALA A 29 -1.07 -6.82 5.05
N GLU A 30 -0.48 -6.44 3.92
CA GLU A 30 -0.27 -7.37 2.80
C GLU A 30 0.60 -8.55 3.23
N ALA A 31 1.73 -8.28 3.90
CA ALA A 31 2.62 -9.32 4.40
C ALA A 31 1.92 -10.27 5.38
N ALA A 32 1.09 -9.75 6.28
CA ALA A 32 0.31 -10.56 7.22
C ALA A 32 -0.70 -11.45 6.50
N PHE A 33 -1.40 -10.93 5.48
CA PHE A 33 -2.32 -11.74 4.68
C PHE A 33 -1.59 -12.84 3.89
N THR A 34 -0.47 -12.51 3.24
CA THR A 34 0.31 -13.51 2.47
C THR A 34 1.04 -14.52 3.37
N GLY A 35 1.30 -14.16 4.63
CA GLY A 35 2.00 -14.99 5.60
C GLY A 35 1.08 -15.89 6.44
N ASP A 36 -0.22 -15.58 6.52
CA ASP A 36 -1.21 -16.43 7.21
C ASP A 36 -1.56 -17.64 6.36
N GLN A 37 -0.71 -18.66 6.43
CA GLN A 37 -0.80 -19.89 5.64
C GLN A 37 -2.19 -20.53 5.69
N ARG A 38 -2.90 -20.47 6.83
CA ARG A 38 -4.19 -21.16 6.99
C ARG A 38 -5.31 -20.50 6.19
N LEU A 39 -5.42 -19.18 6.27
CA LEU A 39 -6.43 -18.45 5.50
C LEU A 39 -6.05 -18.34 4.02
N PHE A 40 -4.75 -18.32 3.73
CA PHE A 40 -4.25 -18.19 2.37
C PHE A 40 -4.37 -19.50 1.59
N GLU A 41 -3.98 -20.65 2.16
CA GLU A 41 -4.00 -21.95 1.48
C GLU A 41 -5.41 -22.37 1.03
N ASP A 42 -6.44 -22.09 1.83
CA ASP A 42 -7.83 -22.45 1.53
C ASP A 42 -8.47 -21.59 0.41
N MET A 43 -7.84 -20.49 0.00
CA MET A 43 -8.34 -19.62 -1.07
C MET A 43 -7.80 -20.01 -2.43
N SER A 44 -8.65 -19.93 -3.46
CA SER A 44 -8.19 -19.97 -4.84
C SER A 44 -7.21 -18.82 -5.13
N PRO A 45 -6.26 -18.97 -6.08
CA PRO A 45 -5.34 -17.89 -6.42
C PRO A 45 -6.04 -16.58 -6.82
N ALA A 46 -7.19 -16.67 -7.49
CA ALA A 46 -7.99 -15.50 -7.85
C ALA A 46 -8.56 -14.77 -6.61
N ASN A 47 -8.98 -15.51 -5.58
CA ASN A 47 -9.47 -14.92 -4.33
C ASN A 47 -8.33 -14.27 -3.54
N ARG A 48 -7.15 -14.89 -3.51
CA ARG A 48 -5.94 -14.30 -2.91
C ARG A 48 -5.58 -12.99 -3.58
N ASP A 49 -5.60 -12.95 -4.91
CA ASP A 49 -5.34 -11.74 -5.68
C ASP A 49 -6.38 -10.64 -5.39
N ALA A 50 -7.66 -11.00 -5.27
CA ALA A 50 -8.73 -10.05 -4.95
C ALA A 50 -8.57 -9.41 -3.56
N VAL A 51 -8.14 -10.18 -2.55
CA VAL A 51 -7.87 -9.68 -1.19
C VAL A 51 -6.63 -8.79 -1.16
N CYS A 52 -5.56 -9.16 -1.86
CA CYS A 52 -4.33 -8.37 -1.91
C CYS A 52 -4.46 -7.13 -2.81
N PHE A 53 -5.38 -7.11 -3.77
CA PHE A 53 -5.49 -6.04 -4.78
C PHE A 53 -5.64 -4.63 -4.17
N PRO A 54 -6.57 -4.35 -3.23
CA PRO A 54 -6.69 -3.03 -2.63
C PRO A 54 -5.42 -2.58 -1.90
N LEU A 55 -4.72 -3.50 -1.23
CA LEU A 55 -3.48 -3.20 -0.52
C LEU A 55 -2.36 -2.82 -1.49
N ARG A 56 -2.18 -3.61 -2.56
CA ARG A 56 -1.18 -3.34 -3.61
C ARG A 56 -1.47 -2.04 -4.35
N LEU A 57 -2.74 -1.78 -4.67
CA LEU A 57 -3.16 -0.55 -5.34
C LEU A 57 -2.89 0.68 -4.47
N LEU A 58 -3.28 0.65 -3.19
CA LEU A 58 -3.02 1.75 -2.26
C LEU A 58 -1.53 1.95 -2.02
N GLN A 59 -0.72 0.88 -1.98
CA GLN A 59 0.73 1.03 -1.92
C GLN A 59 1.28 1.75 -3.16
N LEU A 60 0.87 1.37 -4.37
CA LEU A 60 1.30 2.07 -5.60
C LEU A 60 0.86 3.55 -5.60
N ALA A 61 -0.39 3.83 -5.23
CA ALA A 61 -0.90 5.18 -5.13
C ALA A 61 -0.11 6.07 -4.15
N ASN A 62 0.41 5.49 -3.06
CA ASN A 62 1.09 6.24 -2.00
C ASN A 62 2.63 6.18 -2.05
N THR A 63 3.22 5.25 -2.80
CA THR A 63 4.69 5.11 -2.88
C THR A 63 5.26 5.89 -4.06
N SER A 64 4.48 6.07 -5.12
CA SER A 64 5.03 6.70 -6.30
C SER A 64 4.97 8.22 -6.15
N GLN A 65 6.16 8.81 -6.17
CA GLN A 65 6.39 10.23 -6.37
C GLN A 65 5.99 10.58 -7.80
N PHE A 66 4.71 10.49 -8.10
CA PHE A 66 4.22 10.95 -9.38
C PHE A 66 4.31 12.47 -9.36
N GLU A 67 5.20 13.03 -10.17
CA GLU A 67 5.34 14.48 -10.33
C GLU A 67 4.01 15.15 -10.69
N ALA A 68 3.08 14.40 -11.29
CA ALA A 68 1.73 14.83 -11.69
C ALA A 68 0.59 14.41 -10.73
N GLY A 69 0.87 13.79 -9.58
CA GLY A 69 -0.14 13.28 -8.64
C GLY A 69 -0.59 11.84 -8.90
N VAL A 70 -1.57 11.35 -8.13
CA VAL A 70 -2.00 9.94 -8.17
C VAL A 70 -2.58 9.58 -9.56
N PRO A 71 -2.07 8.52 -10.23
CA PRO A 71 -2.53 8.12 -11.55
C PRO A 71 -3.98 7.65 -11.54
N PRO A 72 -4.62 7.62 -12.72
CA PRO A 72 -5.93 7.02 -12.87
C PRO A 72 -5.97 5.57 -12.37
N PHE A 73 -7.13 5.16 -11.86
CA PHE A 73 -7.36 3.81 -11.34
C PHE A 73 -6.93 2.70 -12.31
N PHE A 74 -7.20 2.86 -13.61
CA PHE A 74 -6.87 1.82 -14.60
C PHE A 74 -5.36 1.62 -14.75
N GLU A 75 -4.56 2.68 -14.61
CA GLU A 75 -3.10 2.59 -14.68
C GLU A 75 -2.55 1.87 -13.44
N LEU A 76 -3.05 2.23 -12.27
CA LEU A 76 -2.71 1.56 -11.01
C LEU A 76 -3.11 0.08 -11.05
N ALA A 77 -4.34 -0.23 -11.49
CA ALA A 77 -4.83 -1.61 -11.59
C ALA A 77 -4.00 -2.45 -12.56
N LYS A 78 -3.64 -1.88 -13.73
CA LYS A 78 -2.71 -2.52 -14.67
C LYS A 78 -1.35 -2.77 -14.02
N GLN A 79 -0.82 -1.79 -13.30
CA GLN A 79 0.48 -1.90 -12.66
C GLN A 79 0.49 -2.96 -11.55
N VAL A 80 -0.58 -3.09 -10.75
CA VAL A 80 -0.75 -4.21 -9.80
C VAL A 80 -0.69 -5.56 -10.52
N GLY A 81 -1.36 -5.69 -11.66
CA GLY A 81 -1.36 -6.92 -12.46
C GLY A 81 0.03 -7.30 -12.97
N ILE A 82 0.87 -6.32 -13.29
CA ILE A 82 2.24 -6.51 -13.79
C ILE A 82 3.22 -6.84 -12.66
N THR A 83 3.07 -6.22 -11.48
CA THR A 83 4.04 -6.32 -10.38
C THR A 83 3.76 -7.45 -9.39
N LYS A 84 2.56 -8.04 -9.40
CA LYS A 84 2.24 -9.16 -8.51
C LYS A 84 3.15 -10.35 -8.81
N GLN A 85 3.73 -10.94 -7.76
CA GLN A 85 4.48 -12.19 -7.91
C GLN A 85 3.51 -13.37 -8.04
N PRO A 86 3.86 -14.40 -8.84
CA PRO A 86 3.12 -15.65 -8.84
C PRO A 86 3.19 -16.29 -7.46
N TYR A 87 2.11 -16.97 -7.08
CA TYR A 87 2.08 -17.72 -5.83
C TYR A 87 2.92 -19.01 -5.97
N ASN A 88 3.42 -19.56 -4.86
CA ASN A 88 4.28 -20.77 -4.87
C ASN A 88 3.62 -21.99 -5.52
N ASP A 89 2.29 -22.07 -5.51
CA ASP A 89 1.46 -23.10 -6.14
C ASP A 89 1.20 -22.84 -7.64
N GLN A 90 1.73 -21.76 -8.19
CA GLN A 90 1.66 -21.38 -9.61
C GLN A 90 3.03 -21.46 -10.32
N MET A 91 4.10 -21.89 -9.63
CA MET A 91 5.43 -22.18 -10.19
C MET A 91 5.56 -23.66 -10.52
#